data_AF-A0A7R7AV28-F1
#
_entry.id   AF-A0A7R7AV28-F1
#
_cell.length_a   1.000
_cell.length_b   1.000
_cell.length_c   1.000
_cell.angle_alpha   90.00
_cell.angle_beta   90.00
_cell.angle_gamma   90.00
#
_symmetry.space_group_name_H-M   'P 1'
#
loop_
_entity.id
_entity.type
_entity.pdbx_description
1 polymer ?
#
loop_
_entity_poly.entity_id
_entity_poly.type
_entity_poly.pdbx_seq_one_letter_code
_entity_poly.pdbx_strand_id
1 'polypeptide(L)'
;MFPFGIKNMPKTTMPIPMVAPLSAIEIARRAARSANAGIGTPDGFAEQGGLPEALAPASGGADVVVPVKGVPIKAFSPNVRVTLPRMLEADVREQATTQISAKGAEAEPSIIASPADLGRLVRKVRESRRLSQQEFADLAGVGRRFLSELENGKPTLELGKVLKVANAAGIALLARER
;
A
#
# COMPACT_ATOMS: atom_id res chain seq x y z
N MET A 1 -44.22 28.70 -56.59
CA MET A 1 -45.37 27.87 -56.17
C MET A 1 -44.84 26.52 -55.72
N PHE A 2 -44.62 26.31 -54.43
CA PHE A 2 -44.26 25.01 -53.86
C PHE A 2 -45.26 24.70 -52.75
N PRO A 3 -46.12 23.67 -52.88
CA PRO A 3 -47.06 23.32 -51.83
C PRO A 3 -46.71 21.95 -51.25
N PHE A 4 -45.91 21.87 -50.18
CA PHE A 4 -45.95 20.69 -49.30
C PHE A 4 -45.59 21.09 -47.87
N GLY A 5 -46.65 21.36 -47.09
CA GLY A 5 -46.55 21.50 -45.63
C GLY A 5 -46.36 20.14 -44.98
N ILE A 6 -45.23 19.96 -44.31
CA ILE A 6 -44.97 18.77 -43.49
C ILE A 6 -45.83 18.90 -42.23
N LYS A 7 -46.90 18.12 -42.15
CA LYS A 7 -47.73 18.00 -40.94
C LYS A 7 -46.92 17.28 -39.86
N ASN A 8 -46.67 17.95 -38.72
CA ASN A 8 -46.11 17.31 -37.54
C ASN A 8 -47.08 16.27 -36.99
N MET A 9 -46.70 14.99 -37.04
CA MET A 9 -47.37 13.93 -36.28
C MET A 9 -46.85 13.92 -34.84
N PRO A 10 -47.73 13.77 -33.82
CA PRO A 10 -47.29 13.61 -32.44
C PRO A 10 -46.56 12.26 -32.30
N LYS A 11 -45.35 12.29 -31.73
CA LYS A 11 -44.57 11.09 -31.44
C LYS A 11 -45.23 10.33 -30.28
N THR A 12 -46.04 9.33 -30.58
CA THR A 12 -46.54 8.36 -29.59
C THR A 12 -45.35 7.57 -29.05
N THR A 13 -44.90 7.93 -27.86
CA THR A 13 -43.89 7.18 -27.12
C THR A 13 -44.61 6.12 -26.30
N MET A 14 -44.50 4.85 -26.69
CA MET A 14 -44.95 3.74 -25.86
C MET A 14 -43.97 3.57 -24.70
N PRO A 15 -44.43 3.37 -23.45
CA PRO A 15 -43.54 3.12 -22.33
C PRO A 15 -42.84 1.77 -22.52
N ILE A 16 -41.51 1.79 -22.48
CA ILE A 16 -40.71 0.56 -22.44
C ILE A 16 -40.98 -0.10 -21.08
N PRO A 17 -41.42 -1.38 -21.02
CA PRO A 17 -41.64 -2.05 -19.75
C PRO A 17 -40.32 -2.14 -18.99
N MET A 18 -40.25 -1.49 -17.83
CA MET A 18 -39.09 -1.52 -16.97
C MET A 18 -39.07 -2.86 -16.22
N VAL A 19 -38.29 -3.81 -16.71
CA VAL A 19 -38.03 -5.06 -15.99
C VAL A 19 -37.06 -4.74 -14.85
N ALA A 20 -37.47 -4.99 -13.61
CA ALA A 20 -36.60 -4.78 -12.45
C ALA A 20 -35.31 -5.62 -12.59
N PRO A 21 -34.12 -5.05 -12.34
CA PRO A 21 -32.88 -5.83 -12.35
C PRO A 21 -32.95 -6.91 -11.26
N LEU A 22 -32.51 -8.12 -11.61
CA LEU A 22 -32.50 -9.25 -10.68
C LEU A 22 -31.68 -8.90 -9.44
N SER A 23 -32.16 -9.31 -8.25
CA SER A 23 -31.41 -9.13 -7.01
C SER A 23 -30.09 -9.89 -7.07
N ALA A 24 -29.07 -9.40 -6.36
CA ALA A 24 -27.76 -10.05 -6.29
C ALA A 24 -27.84 -11.52 -5.82
N ILE A 25 -28.84 -11.85 -4.99
CA ILE A 25 -29.12 -13.20 -4.51
C ILE A 25 -29.60 -14.11 -5.65
N GLU A 26 -30.42 -13.59 -6.56
CA GLU A 26 -30.97 -14.31 -7.71
C GLU A 26 -29.88 -14.66 -8.74
N ILE A 27 -28.96 -13.71 -8.96
CA ILE A 27 -27.80 -13.88 -9.86
C ILE A 27 -26.88 -15.00 -9.33
N ALA A 28 -26.59 -15.00 -8.04
CA ALA A 28 -25.77 -16.03 -7.39
C ALA A 28 -26.42 -17.42 -7.49
N ARG A 29 -27.74 -17.52 -7.29
CA ARG A 29 -28.48 -18.80 -7.36
C ARG A 29 -28.48 -19.39 -8.77
N ARG A 30 -28.52 -18.55 -9.80
CA ARG A 30 -28.47 -18.98 -11.21
C ARG A 30 -27.09 -19.48 -11.63
N ALA A 31 -26.03 -18.81 -11.17
CA ALA A 31 -24.65 -19.22 -11.40
C ALA A 31 -24.34 -20.60 -10.78
N ALA A 32 -24.85 -20.86 -9.56
CA ALA A 32 -24.63 -22.12 -8.86
C ALA A 32 -25.28 -23.34 -9.56
N ARG A 33 -26.39 -23.16 -10.29
CA ARG A 33 -27.01 -24.25 -11.07
C ARG A 33 -26.29 -24.55 -12.38
N SER A 34 -25.53 -23.61 -12.92
CA SER A 34 -24.81 -23.77 -14.19
C SER A 34 -23.49 -24.54 -14.06
N ALA A 35 -22.96 -24.69 -12.83
CA ALA A 35 -21.64 -25.27 -12.59
C ALA A 35 -21.62 -26.82 -12.56
N ASN A 36 -22.77 -27.49 -12.69
CA ASN A 36 -22.88 -28.95 -12.58
C ASN A 36 -23.22 -29.64 -13.92
N ALA A 37 -23.02 -28.95 -15.04
CA ALA A 37 -23.26 -29.50 -16.37
C ALA A 37 -21.95 -29.55 -17.17
N GLY A 38 -21.27 -30.69 -17.06
CA GLY A 38 -20.16 -31.08 -17.92
C GLY A 38 -19.31 -32.14 -17.23
N ILE A 39 -18.73 -33.13 -17.89
CA ILE A 39 -18.51 -33.40 -19.30
C ILE A 39 -18.07 -34.88 -19.31
N GLY A 40 -18.64 -35.70 -20.21
CA GLY A 40 -18.22 -37.08 -20.40
C GLY A 40 -16.78 -37.14 -20.89
N THR A 41 -15.98 -38.00 -20.28
CA THR A 41 -14.62 -38.34 -20.72
C THR A 41 -14.74 -39.54 -21.68
N PRO A 42 -14.31 -39.44 -22.95
CA PRO A 42 -14.29 -40.60 -23.82
C PRO A 42 -13.10 -41.52 -23.52
N ASP A 43 -13.38 -42.79 -23.72
CA ASP A 43 -12.61 -43.99 -23.50
C ASP A 43 -11.19 -44.00 -24.10
N GLY A 44 -10.31 -44.69 -23.37
CA GLY A 44 -9.35 -45.61 -23.97
C GLY A 44 -7.90 -45.16 -23.97
N PHE A 45 -7.11 -45.62 -23.00
CA PHE A 45 -5.82 -46.27 -23.24
C PHE A 45 -5.52 -47.20 -22.06
N ALA A 46 -5.35 -48.48 -22.39
CA ALA A 46 -5.23 -49.59 -21.47
C ALA A 46 -3.80 -49.77 -20.91
N GLU A 47 -3.78 -50.32 -19.69
CA GLU A 47 -2.79 -51.23 -19.10
C GLU A 47 -1.45 -51.44 -19.79
N GLN A 48 -0.34 -51.14 -19.09
CA GLN A 48 0.79 -52.06 -18.95
C GLN A 48 1.50 -51.87 -17.59
N GLY A 49 1.65 -52.99 -16.85
CA GLY A 49 2.86 -53.33 -16.12
C GLY A 49 3.16 -52.62 -14.80
N GLY A 50 2.81 -53.27 -13.69
CA GLY A 50 3.30 -52.91 -12.37
C GLY A 50 4.76 -53.32 -12.11
N LEU A 51 5.35 -52.62 -11.12
CA LEU A 51 6.55 -52.85 -10.27
C LEU A 51 7.44 -51.58 -10.24
N PRO A 52 8.10 -51.22 -9.14
CA PRO A 52 7.77 -51.41 -7.72
C PRO A 52 7.73 -50.08 -6.93
N GLU A 53 7.24 -50.21 -5.71
CA GLU A 53 7.15 -49.29 -4.59
C GLU A 53 8.31 -48.28 -4.43
N ALA A 54 7.93 -47.00 -4.48
CA ALA A 54 8.60 -45.78 -4.03
C ALA A 54 10.03 -45.90 -3.44
N LEU A 55 11.00 -45.62 -4.30
CA LEU A 55 12.27 -44.98 -3.93
C LEU A 55 11.96 -43.57 -3.40
N ALA A 56 12.15 -43.35 -2.09
CA ALA A 56 12.01 -42.05 -1.45
C ALA A 56 12.95 -41.00 -2.10
N PRO A 57 12.49 -39.76 -2.38
CA PRO A 57 13.39 -38.69 -2.76
C PRO A 57 14.21 -38.25 -1.54
N ALA A 58 15.49 -38.61 -1.54
CA ALA A 58 16.51 -37.92 -0.75
C ALA A 58 16.76 -36.53 -1.37
N SER A 59 16.35 -35.48 -0.66
CA SER A 59 17.04 -34.18 -0.56
C SER A 59 16.25 -33.30 0.42
N GLY A 60 16.29 -33.71 1.69
CA GLY A 60 15.98 -32.80 2.78
C GLY A 60 16.96 -31.64 2.70
N GLY A 61 16.42 -30.43 2.54
CA GLY A 61 17.16 -29.22 2.89
C GLY A 61 17.52 -29.35 4.36
N ALA A 62 18.78 -29.70 4.63
CA ALA A 62 19.30 -29.63 5.98
C ALA A 62 19.18 -28.17 6.41
N ASP A 63 18.33 -27.91 7.40
CA ASP A 63 18.51 -26.74 8.25
C ASP A 63 19.94 -26.84 8.80
N VAL A 64 20.86 -26.11 8.18
CA VAL A 64 22.16 -25.83 8.77
C VAL A 64 21.87 -24.89 9.92
N VAL A 65 21.57 -25.48 11.08
CA VAL A 65 21.64 -24.79 12.36
C VAL A 65 23.11 -24.47 12.57
N VAL A 66 23.50 -23.24 12.24
CA VAL A 66 24.81 -22.71 12.62
C VAL A 66 24.81 -22.54 14.14
N PRO A 67 25.63 -23.26 14.91
CA PRO A 67 25.68 -23.08 16.34
C PRO A 67 26.44 -21.80 16.65
N VAL A 68 25.73 -20.68 16.87
CA VAL A 68 26.34 -19.49 17.48
C VAL A 68 26.49 -19.78 18.97
N LYS A 69 27.53 -20.54 19.33
CA LYS A 69 27.92 -20.76 20.72
C LYS A 69 28.40 -19.43 21.33
N GLY A 70 27.63 -18.91 22.27
CA GLY A 70 28.21 -18.28 23.45
C GLY A 70 28.52 -16.78 23.41
N VAL A 71 27.77 -15.96 22.65
CA VAL A 71 27.78 -14.51 22.90
C VAL A 71 26.54 -14.13 23.71
N PRO A 72 26.66 -13.88 25.03
CA PRO A 72 25.58 -13.27 25.78
C PRO A 72 25.40 -11.83 25.27
N ILE A 73 24.34 -11.58 24.49
CA ILE A 73 23.96 -10.21 24.13
C ILE A 73 23.27 -9.61 25.36
N LYS A 74 24.06 -8.95 26.21
CA LYS A 74 23.53 -8.17 27.32
C LYS A 74 22.70 -7.04 26.73
N ALA A 75 21.42 -6.97 27.13
CA ALA A 75 20.51 -5.91 26.71
C ALA A 75 21.20 -4.54 26.82
N PHE A 76 21.14 -3.79 25.73
CA PHE A 76 21.75 -2.48 25.57
C PHE A 76 21.29 -1.56 26.72
N SER A 77 22.16 -1.36 27.71
CA SER A 77 21.93 -0.36 28.74
C SER A 77 22.14 1.01 28.10
N PRO A 78 21.19 1.94 28.18
CA PRO A 78 21.28 3.21 27.45
C PRO A 78 22.38 4.16 27.96
N ASN A 79 23.20 3.76 28.95
CA ASN A 79 24.25 4.57 29.55
C ASN A 79 25.50 3.75 29.89
N VAL A 80 26.22 3.24 28.88
CA VAL A 80 27.58 2.69 29.08
C VAL A 80 28.59 3.79 28.78
N ARG A 81 29.23 4.35 29.82
CA ARG A 81 30.44 5.17 29.66
C ARG A 81 31.66 4.25 29.79
N VAL A 82 32.34 4.01 28.69
CA VAL A 82 33.63 3.30 28.69
C VAL A 82 34.72 4.34 28.97
N THR A 83 35.34 4.29 30.14
CA THR A 83 36.50 5.13 30.45
C THR A 83 37.76 4.40 29.97
N LEU A 84 38.39 4.93 28.92
CA LEU A 84 39.70 4.45 28.46
C LEU A 84 40.78 4.72 29.52
N PRO A 85 41.82 3.87 29.64
CA PRO A 85 42.91 4.09 30.59
C PRO A 85 43.64 5.41 30.29
N ARG A 86 43.79 6.24 31.33
CA ARG A 86 44.62 7.45 31.34
C ARG A 86 46.06 7.10 30.96
N MET A 87 46.46 7.36 29.73
CA MET A 87 47.87 7.52 29.39
C MET A 87 47.97 8.70 28.41
N LEU A 88 48.70 9.72 28.86
CA LEU A 88 48.91 11.04 28.23
C LEU A 88 47.80 12.10 28.43
N GLU A 89 47.46 12.37 29.70
CA GLU A 89 46.73 13.58 30.10
C GLU A 89 47.73 14.74 30.31
N ALA A 90 48.11 15.42 29.23
CA ALA A 90 48.66 16.78 29.31
C ALA A 90 48.48 17.47 27.95
N ASP A 91 47.80 18.61 27.96
CA ASP A 91 47.76 19.60 26.88
C ASP A 91 46.83 19.39 25.67
N VAL A 92 45.59 18.94 25.87
CA VAL A 92 44.51 19.31 24.94
C VAL A 92 43.31 19.86 25.71
N ARG A 93 43.35 21.18 25.88
CA ARG A 93 42.24 22.01 26.34
C ARG A 93 40.98 21.71 25.50
N GLU A 94 40.00 21.09 26.13
CA GLU A 94 38.61 21.56 26.21
C GLU A 94 37.99 22.16 24.92
N GLN A 95 38.17 21.50 23.78
CA GLN A 95 37.47 21.79 22.53
C GLN A 95 37.10 20.48 21.81
N ALA A 96 36.47 19.58 22.54
CA ALA A 96 35.79 18.43 21.96
C ALA A 96 34.38 18.31 22.55
N THR A 97 33.64 19.42 22.55
CA THR A 97 32.20 19.35 22.33
C THR A 97 32.03 18.80 20.93
N THR A 98 31.87 17.49 20.89
CA THR A 98 31.20 16.63 19.92
C THR A 98 30.38 17.42 18.89
N GLN A 99 31.03 17.94 17.85
CA GLN A 99 30.39 18.32 16.60
C GLN A 99 30.21 17.07 15.75
N ILE A 100 29.39 16.13 16.22
CA ILE A 100 28.77 15.14 15.33
C ILE A 100 27.45 15.77 14.90
N SER A 101 27.56 16.77 14.02
CA SER A 101 26.44 17.38 13.32
C SER A 101 25.87 16.38 12.30
N ALA A 102 25.33 15.26 12.78
CA ALA A 102 24.30 14.55 12.06
C ALA A 102 23.03 15.40 12.19
N LYS A 103 22.95 16.44 11.36
CA LYS A 103 21.80 17.32 11.14
C LYS A 103 20.69 16.51 10.42
N GLY A 104 20.28 15.41 11.04
CA GLY A 104 19.17 14.57 10.61
C GLY A 104 17.88 15.14 11.18
N ALA A 105 17.40 16.22 10.57
CA ALA A 105 16.03 16.71 10.60
C ALA A 105 15.18 16.34 11.85
N GLU A 106 15.44 17.01 12.97
CA GLU A 106 14.40 17.25 13.98
C GLU A 106 13.33 18.12 13.28
N ALA A 107 12.37 17.49 12.61
CA ALA A 107 11.31 18.20 11.92
C ALA A 107 10.38 18.80 12.97
N GLU A 108 10.49 20.12 13.17
CA GLU A 108 9.59 20.86 14.06
C GLU A 108 8.12 20.53 13.74
N PRO A 109 7.31 20.16 14.75
CA PRO A 109 5.92 19.77 14.53
C PRO A 109 5.14 20.93 13.92
N SER A 110 4.53 20.70 12.77
CA SER A 110 3.73 21.70 12.06
C SER A 110 2.25 21.59 12.46
N ILE A 111 1.63 22.71 12.83
CA ILE A 111 0.19 22.77 13.09
C ILE A 111 -0.56 22.70 11.76
N ILE A 112 -1.48 21.74 11.65
CA ILE A 112 -2.38 21.57 10.51
C ILE A 112 -3.73 22.17 10.90
N ALA A 113 -4.08 23.32 10.32
CA ALA A 113 -5.36 23.99 10.54
C ALA A 113 -6.36 23.75 9.41
N SER A 114 -5.88 23.34 8.23
CA SER A 114 -6.69 23.08 7.04
C SER A 114 -6.19 21.86 6.24
N PRO A 115 -7.06 21.24 5.42
CA PRO A 115 -6.65 20.17 4.49
C PRO A 115 -5.53 20.60 3.52
N ALA A 116 -5.49 21.88 3.15
CA ALA A 116 -4.45 22.43 2.29
C ALA A 116 -3.07 22.42 2.96
N ASP A 117 -3.00 22.57 4.28
CA ASP A 117 -1.72 22.50 5.02
C ASP A 117 -1.12 21.10 4.89
N LEU A 118 -1.96 20.08 5.08
CA LEU A 118 -1.57 18.68 4.89
C LEU A 118 -1.19 18.38 3.43
N GLY A 119 -1.97 18.87 2.47
CA GLY A 119 -1.68 18.72 1.04
C GLY A 119 -0.32 19.30 0.64
N ARG A 120 0.05 20.47 1.18
CA ARG A 120 1.37 21.09 0.96
C ARG A 120 2.50 20.27 1.55
N LEU A 121 2.33 19.69 2.74
CA LEU A 121 3.33 18.82 3.36
C LEU A 121 3.59 17.58 2.49
N VAL A 122 2.52 16.92 2.05
CA VAL A 122 2.60 15.75 1.15
C VAL A 122 3.31 16.11 -0.15
N ARG A 123 2.91 17.22 -0.79
CA ARG A 123 3.52 17.70 -2.04
C ARG A 123 5.00 18.00 -1.87
N LYS A 124 5.39 18.66 -0.78
CA LYS A 124 6.79 18.98 -0.46
C LYS A 124 7.65 17.72 -0.35
N VAL A 125 7.14 16.68 0.30
CA VAL A 125 7.83 15.38 0.40
C VAL A 125 7.94 14.70 -0.96
N ARG A 126 6.86 14.70 -1.75
CA ARG A 126 6.88 14.10 -3.08
C ARG A 126 7.91 14.78 -3.98
N GLU A 127 7.91 16.12 -4.01
CA GLU A 127 8.85 16.91 -4.81
C GLU A 127 10.30 16.77 -4.33
N SER A 128 10.55 16.67 -3.03
CA SER A 128 11.90 16.44 -2.50
C SER A 128 12.46 15.06 -2.91
N ARG A 129 11.58 14.08 -3.10
CA ARG A 129 11.91 12.75 -3.64
C ARG A 129 11.93 12.69 -5.17
N ARG A 130 11.64 13.80 -5.86
CA ARG A 130 11.59 13.92 -7.33
C ARG A 130 10.60 12.95 -8.00
N LEU A 131 9.52 12.62 -7.30
CA LEU A 131 8.48 11.73 -7.82
C LEU A 131 7.37 12.53 -8.51
N SER A 132 6.87 12.02 -9.62
CA SER A 132 5.62 12.46 -10.22
C SER A 132 4.43 12.10 -9.32
N GLN A 133 3.29 12.76 -9.55
CA GLN A 133 2.05 12.39 -8.86
C GLN A 133 1.62 10.95 -9.15
N GLN A 134 1.93 10.42 -10.33
CA GLN A 134 1.60 9.03 -10.64
C GLN A 134 2.43 8.07 -9.80
N GLU A 135 3.76 8.21 -9.82
CA GLU A 135 4.68 7.32 -9.10
C GLU A 135 4.41 7.33 -7.59
N PHE A 136 4.14 8.50 -7.02
CA PHE A 136 3.85 8.60 -5.59
C PHE A 136 2.47 8.04 -5.23
N ALA A 137 1.47 8.19 -6.11
CA ALA A 137 0.16 7.58 -5.91
C ALA A 137 0.24 6.04 -5.94
N ASP A 138 1.05 5.49 -6.84
CA ASP A 138 1.31 4.05 -6.92
C ASP A 138 2.01 3.53 -5.66
N LEU A 139 3.04 4.24 -5.19
CA LEU A 139 3.73 3.93 -3.93
C LEU A 139 2.78 3.94 -2.72
N ALA A 140 1.86 4.90 -2.68
CA ALA A 140 0.88 5.03 -1.61
C ALA A 140 -0.37 4.13 -1.76
N GLY A 141 -0.50 3.40 -2.87
CA GLY A 141 -1.66 2.54 -3.15
C GLY A 141 -2.97 3.31 -3.31
N VAL A 142 -2.92 4.51 -3.92
CA VAL A 142 -4.09 5.36 -4.20
C VAL A 142 -4.12 5.76 -5.68
N GLY A 143 -5.26 6.26 -6.17
CA GLY A 143 -5.34 6.78 -7.53
C GLY A 143 -4.68 8.15 -7.66
N ARG A 144 -4.04 8.43 -8.81
CA ARG A 144 -3.44 9.75 -9.14
C ARG A 144 -4.37 10.93 -8.87
N ARG A 145 -5.66 10.78 -9.24
CA ARG A 145 -6.68 11.82 -8.99
C ARG A 145 -6.86 12.10 -7.51
N PHE A 146 -6.85 11.06 -6.67
CA PHE A 146 -6.93 11.22 -5.22
C PHE A 146 -5.71 12.00 -4.69
N LEU A 147 -4.49 11.64 -5.13
CA LEU A 147 -3.30 12.37 -4.72
C LEU A 147 -3.35 13.84 -5.15
N SER A 148 -3.77 14.11 -6.39
CA SER A 148 -3.94 15.48 -6.89
C SER A 148 -4.97 16.27 -6.05
N GLU A 149 -6.12 15.67 -5.74
CA GLU A 149 -7.13 16.30 -4.87
C GLU A 149 -6.61 16.55 -3.45
N LEU A 150 -5.79 15.64 -2.91
CA LEU A 150 -5.13 15.78 -1.60
C LEU A 150 -4.11 16.92 -1.60
N GLU A 151 -3.22 16.96 -2.58
CA GLU A 151 -2.21 18.03 -2.68
C GLU A 151 -2.84 19.42 -2.88
N ASN A 152 -4.01 19.47 -3.52
CA ASN A 152 -4.81 20.68 -3.67
C ASN A 152 -5.67 21.02 -2.43
N GLY A 153 -5.69 20.16 -1.41
CA GLY A 153 -6.39 20.42 -0.15
C GLY A 153 -7.91 20.24 -0.23
N LYS A 154 -8.41 19.30 -1.02
CA LYS A 154 -9.86 19.02 -1.10
C LYS A 154 -10.40 18.63 0.29
N PRO A 155 -11.46 19.29 0.79
CA PRO A 155 -11.93 19.08 2.16
C PRO A 155 -12.70 17.77 2.36
N THR A 156 -13.22 17.17 1.28
CA THR A 156 -14.11 16.00 1.32
C THR A 156 -13.39 14.68 1.02
N LEU A 157 -12.10 14.59 1.34
CA LEU A 157 -11.32 13.37 1.12
C LEU A 157 -11.57 12.33 2.20
N GLU A 158 -11.55 11.06 1.79
CA GLU A 158 -11.64 9.94 2.71
C GLU A 158 -10.38 9.86 3.59
N LEU A 159 -10.56 10.08 4.90
CA LEU A 159 -9.45 10.15 5.88
C LEU A 159 -8.56 8.90 5.83
N GLY A 160 -9.12 7.70 5.66
CA GLY A 160 -8.34 6.47 5.58
C GLY A 160 -7.30 6.47 4.45
N LYS A 161 -7.65 7.02 3.27
CA LYS A 161 -6.70 7.17 2.15
C LYS A 161 -5.68 8.28 2.42
N VAL A 162 -6.09 9.34 3.11
CA VAL A 162 -5.16 10.41 3.53
C VAL A 162 -4.07 9.85 4.44
N LEU A 163 -4.45 9.01 5.42
CA LEU A 163 -3.49 8.35 6.31
C LEU A 163 -2.53 7.43 5.55
N LYS A 164 -3.00 6.69 4.54
CA LYS A 164 -2.14 5.87 3.66
C LYS A 164 -1.08 6.73 2.96
N VAL A 165 -1.49 7.86 2.39
CA VAL A 165 -0.57 8.79 1.74
C VAL A 165 0.41 9.44 2.72
N ALA A 166 -0.06 9.82 3.92
CA ALA A 166 0.81 10.36 4.97
C ALA A 166 1.90 9.34 5.37
N ASN A 167 1.52 8.07 5.55
CA ASN A 167 2.47 6.99 5.83
C ASN A 167 3.49 6.80 4.70
N ALA A 168 3.04 6.78 3.44
CA ALA A 168 3.91 6.72 2.27
C ALA A 168 4.87 7.92 2.17
N ALA A 169 4.40 9.11 2.60
CA ALA A 169 5.21 10.31 2.71
C ALA A 169 6.19 10.27 3.91
N GLY A 170 6.06 9.31 4.83
CA GLY A 170 6.81 9.33 6.09
C GLY A 170 6.41 10.51 6.99
N ILE A 171 5.15 10.96 6.90
CA ILE A 171 4.57 12.02 7.73
C ILE A 171 3.81 11.36 8.87
N ALA A 172 4.22 11.64 10.10
CA ALA A 172 3.46 11.26 11.29
C ALA A 172 2.41 12.32 11.62
N LEU A 173 1.17 11.90 11.84
CA LEU A 173 0.10 12.75 12.34
C LEU A 173 -0.10 12.47 13.83
N LEU A 174 0.04 13.51 14.65
CA LEU A 174 -0.11 13.43 16.10
C LEU A 174 -1.36 14.20 16.53
N ALA A 175 -2.12 13.63 17.46
CA ALA A 175 -3.25 14.30 18.10
C ALA A 175 -2.81 14.79 19.49
N ARG A 176 -3.19 16.03 19.83
CA ARG A 176 -2.97 16.66 21.14
C ARG A 176 -4.25 17.41 21.52
N GLU A 177 -4.64 17.33 22.79
CA GLU A 177 -5.71 18.17 23.35
C GLU A 177 -5.30 19.66 23.32
N ARG A 178 -6.26 20.54 23.06
CA ARG A 178 -6.02 21.98 22.95
C ARG A 178 -6.00 22.66 24.31
#